data_AF-A0A9X1PIN1-F1
#
_entry.id   AF-A0A9X1PIN1-F1
#
_cell.length_a   1.000
_cell.length_b   1.000
_cell.length_c   1.000
_cell.angle_alpha   90.00
_cell.angle_beta   90.00
_cell.angle_gamma   90.00
#
_symmetry.space_group_name_H-M   'P 1'
#
loop_
_entity.id
_entity.type
_entity.pdbx_description
1 polymer ?
#
loop_
_entity_poly.entity_id
_entity_poly.type
_entity_poly.pdbx_seq_one_letter_code
_entity_poly.pdbx_strand_id
1 'polypeptide(L)'
;MNRSHWYILINTMLFLFGSISFYYATPKFRKSNQTKLISQEKESEFRKEVIVLDSLYKQHVNALISNDQIAIASTDAILEKQFTWMKKEYAGQTSPALLASKLIRNYQVRVLLNKHLISKRNEQAGEVKRVSALVAKLEEQNTELKSQNQMIKQVLLGLP
;
A
#
# COMPACT_ATOMS: atom_id res chain seq x y z
N MET A 1 56.04 19.77 34.79
CA MET A 1 55.02 18.91 34.13
C MET A 1 54.78 19.45 32.72
N ASN A 2 54.99 18.64 31.69
CA ASN A 2 55.11 19.13 30.30
C ASN A 2 53.75 19.54 29.71
N ARG A 3 53.68 20.56 28.84
CA ARG A 3 52.41 21.07 28.26
C ARG A 3 51.59 19.95 27.58
N SER A 4 52.27 18.99 26.96
CA SER A 4 51.65 17.80 26.37
C SER A 4 50.92 16.93 27.38
N HIS A 5 51.43 16.77 28.61
CA HIS A 5 50.78 15.97 29.64
C HIS A 5 49.49 16.63 30.14
N TRP A 6 49.48 17.97 30.24
CA TRP A 6 48.27 18.73 30.57
C TRP A 6 47.19 18.59 29.50
N TYR A 7 47.55 18.63 28.22
CA TYR A 7 46.60 18.42 27.12
C TYR A 7 46.01 17.02 27.12
N ILE A 8 46.80 15.99 27.41
CA ILE A 8 46.30 14.61 27.52
C ILE A 8 45.32 14.52 28.68
N LEU A 9 45.69 15.04 29.86
CA LEU A 9 44.86 14.99 31.07
C LEU A 9 43.50 15.67 30.87
N ILE A 10 43.51 16.87 30.28
CA ILE A 10 42.29 17.64 29.96
C ILE A 10 41.40 16.89 28.97
N ASN A 11 41.98 16.30 27.92
CA ASN A 11 41.20 15.54 26.94
C ASN A 11 40.59 14.27 27.55
N THR A 12 41.32 13.52 28.39
CA THR A 12 40.73 12.38 29.12
C THR A 12 39.61 12.81 30.07
N MET A 13 39.77 13.93 30.76
CA MET A 13 38.72 14.49 31.63
C MET A 13 37.49 14.89 30.82
N LEU A 14 37.67 15.56 29.68
CA LEU A 14 36.57 15.92 28.78
C LEU A 14 35.84 14.69 28.23
N PHE A 15 36.56 13.61 27.92
CA PHE A 15 35.96 12.37 27.44
C PHE A 15 35.17 11.65 28.54
N LEU A 16 35.70 11.63 29.77
CA LEU A 16 35.01 11.06 30.94
C LEU A 16 33.77 11.87 31.31
N PHE A 17 33.86 13.20 31.37
CA PHE A 17 32.70 14.04 31.62
C PHE A 17 31.68 13.96 30.50
N GLY A 18 32.11 13.96 29.23
CA GLY A 18 31.22 13.81 28.09
C GLY A 18 30.46 12.50 28.10
N SER A 19 31.12 11.39 28.46
CA SER A 19 30.47 10.06 28.54
C SER A 19 29.52 9.94 29.74
N ILE A 20 29.87 10.52 30.90
CA ILE A 20 28.98 10.59 32.07
C ILE A 20 27.76 11.46 31.76
N SER A 21 27.96 12.67 31.21
CA SER A 21 26.88 13.55 30.80
C SER A 21 25.99 12.90 29.74
N PHE A 22 26.57 12.19 28.77
CA PHE A 22 25.79 11.42 27.79
C PHE A 22 24.98 10.31 28.45
N TYR A 23 25.55 9.57 29.40
CA TYR A 23 24.85 8.51 30.14
C TYR A 23 23.67 9.02 30.99
N TYR A 24 23.80 10.21 31.58
CA TYR A 24 22.73 10.82 32.39
C TYR A 24 21.72 11.65 31.58
N ALA A 25 22.15 12.30 30.50
CA ALA A 25 21.28 13.14 29.65
C ALA A 25 20.56 12.33 28.57
N THR A 26 21.08 11.17 28.16
CA THR A 26 20.30 10.28 27.28
C THR A 26 19.16 9.67 28.09
N PRO A 27 17.90 9.84 27.66
CA PRO A 27 16.79 9.15 28.30
C PRO A 27 17.08 7.66 28.23
N LYS A 28 17.01 6.97 29.37
CA LYS A 28 17.25 5.52 29.46
C LYS A 28 16.35 4.81 28.44
N PHE A 29 16.88 4.52 27.25
CA PHE A 29 16.20 3.72 26.22
C PHE A 29 15.93 2.29 26.70
N ARG A 30 16.43 1.91 27.87
CA ARG A 30 15.89 0.82 28.67
C ARG A 30 14.63 1.31 29.40
N LYS A 31 13.54 1.52 28.64
CA LYS A 31 12.25 1.09 29.16
C LYS A 31 12.46 -0.37 29.54
N SER A 32 12.28 -0.69 30.81
CA SER A 32 12.35 -2.07 31.27
C SER A 32 11.50 -2.90 30.31
N ASN A 33 12.10 -3.88 29.64
CA ASN A 33 11.36 -4.97 29.02
C ASN A 33 10.81 -5.85 30.15
N GLN A 34 10.12 -5.26 31.13
CA GLN A 34 8.93 -5.93 31.64
C GLN A 34 7.97 -5.94 30.45
N THR A 35 8.16 -6.91 29.55
CA THR A 35 7.06 -7.55 28.88
C THR A 35 6.05 -7.86 29.99
N LYS A 36 5.12 -6.93 30.23
CA LYS A 36 3.87 -7.23 30.89
C LYS A 36 3.41 -8.48 30.18
N LEU A 37 3.40 -9.61 30.89
CA LEU A 37 2.87 -10.87 30.38
C LEU A 37 1.51 -10.54 29.78
N ILE A 38 1.48 -10.44 28.45
CA ILE A 38 0.23 -10.35 27.72
C ILE A 38 -0.43 -11.70 28.00
N SER A 39 -1.67 -11.70 28.50
CA SER A 39 -2.34 -12.97 28.73
C SER A 39 -2.39 -13.71 27.39
N GLN A 40 -1.96 -14.97 27.41
CA GLN A 40 -1.91 -15.82 26.22
C GLN A 40 -3.28 -15.91 25.52
N GLU A 41 -4.35 -15.76 26.30
CA GLU A 41 -5.73 -15.63 25.84
C GLU A 41 -5.95 -14.41 24.93
N LYS A 42 -5.50 -13.21 25.34
CA LYS A 42 -5.61 -12.00 24.51
C LYS A 42 -4.77 -12.06 23.24
N GLU A 43 -3.64 -12.75 23.28
CA GLU A 43 -2.84 -12.98 22.07
C GLU A 43 -3.55 -13.92 21.10
N SER A 44 -4.16 -14.99 21.61
CA SER A 44 -4.95 -15.94 20.83
C SER A 44 -6.17 -15.25 20.18
N GLU A 45 -6.89 -14.42 20.93
CA GLU A 45 -7.99 -13.61 20.42
C GLU A 45 -7.53 -12.66 19.32
N PHE A 46 -6.43 -11.91 19.55
CA PHE A 46 -5.88 -11.02 18.55
C PHE A 46 -5.52 -11.75 17.24
N ARG A 47 -4.93 -12.95 17.34
CA ARG A 47 -4.61 -13.77 16.15
C ARG A 47 -5.85 -14.18 15.39
N LYS A 48 -6.94 -14.56 16.07
CA LYS A 48 -8.22 -14.87 15.42
C LYS A 48 -8.77 -13.66 14.67
N GLU A 49 -8.73 -12.49 15.29
CA GLU A 49 -9.21 -11.25 14.67
C GLU A 49 -8.38 -10.84 13.45
N VAL A 50 -7.06 -11.09 13.46
CA VAL A 50 -6.20 -10.87 12.29
C VAL A 50 -6.59 -11.79 11.13
N ILE A 51 -6.95 -13.05 11.39
CA ILE A 51 -7.42 -13.99 10.36
C ILE A 51 -8.74 -13.51 9.77
N VAL A 52 -9.68 -13.07 10.62
CA VAL A 52 -10.97 -12.51 10.18
C VAL A 52 -10.72 -11.29 9.29
N LEU A 53 -9.83 -10.38 9.71
CA LEU A 53 -9.50 -9.20 8.92
C LEU A 53 -8.89 -9.55 7.55
N ASP A 54 -7.96 -10.50 7.49
CA ASP A 54 -7.36 -10.96 6.23
C ASP A 54 -8.43 -11.57 5.29
N SER A 55 -9.36 -12.34 5.84
CA SER A 55 -10.49 -12.91 5.08
C SER A 55 -11.38 -11.82 4.49
N LEU A 56 -11.78 -10.85 5.31
CA LEU A 56 -12.61 -9.73 4.86
C LEU A 56 -11.90 -8.87 3.80
N TYR A 57 -10.60 -8.65 3.97
CA TYR A 57 -9.78 -7.96 2.98
C TYR A 57 -9.75 -8.71 1.65
N LYS A 58 -9.56 -10.04 1.65
CA LYS A 58 -9.59 -10.85 0.43
C LYS A 58 -10.96 -10.80 -0.26
N GLN A 59 -12.05 -10.84 0.51
CA GLN A 59 -13.40 -10.69 -0.04
C GLN A 59 -13.58 -9.32 -0.71
N HIS A 60 -13.11 -8.25 -0.07
CA HIS A 60 -13.15 -6.91 -0.65
C HIS A 60 -12.33 -6.82 -1.95
N VAL A 61 -11.11 -7.37 -1.97
CA VAL A 61 -10.28 -7.41 -3.18
C VAL A 61 -10.97 -8.19 -4.31
N ASN A 62 -11.60 -9.32 -3.99
CA ASN A 62 -12.35 -10.08 -4.98
C ASN A 62 -13.53 -9.29 -5.54
N ALA A 63 -14.27 -8.57 -4.69
CA ALA A 63 -15.36 -7.70 -5.12
C ALA A 63 -14.88 -6.54 -6.01
N LEU A 64 -13.71 -5.96 -5.70
CA LEU A 64 -13.06 -4.95 -6.55
C LEU A 64 -12.67 -5.53 -7.93
N ILE A 65 -12.15 -6.76 -7.96
CA ILE A 65 -11.75 -7.44 -9.22
C ILE A 65 -12.98 -7.77 -10.07
N SER A 66 -14.07 -8.24 -9.45
CA SER A 66 -15.32 -8.56 -10.16
C SER A 66 -16.10 -7.31 -10.59
N ASN A 67 -15.70 -6.12 -10.13
CA ASN A 67 -16.33 -4.83 -10.40
C ASN A 67 -17.82 -4.79 -10.00
N ASP A 68 -18.21 -5.57 -9.00
CA ASP A 68 -19.58 -5.62 -8.47
C ASP A 68 -19.76 -4.53 -7.41
N GLN A 69 -20.47 -3.46 -7.77
CA GLN A 69 -20.65 -2.29 -6.90
C GLN A 69 -21.37 -2.60 -5.57
N ILE A 70 -22.30 -3.56 -5.57
CA ILE A 70 -23.04 -3.95 -4.36
C ILE A 70 -22.11 -4.74 -3.44
N ALA A 71 -21.36 -5.70 -4.01
CA ALA A 71 -20.37 -6.45 -3.25
C ALA A 71 -19.24 -5.54 -2.72
N ILE A 72 -18.81 -4.54 -3.49
CA ILE A 72 -17.79 -3.56 -3.06
C ILE A 72 -18.32 -2.76 -1.87
N ALA A 73 -19.50 -2.16 -1.97
CA ALA A 73 -20.07 -1.34 -0.89
C ALA A 73 -20.31 -2.16 0.40
N SER A 74 -20.83 -3.38 0.27
CA SER A 74 -21.08 -4.26 1.42
C SER A 74 -19.79 -4.70 2.10
N THR A 75 -18.79 -5.17 1.34
CA THR A 75 -17.49 -5.59 1.89
C THR A 75 -16.71 -4.42 2.49
N ASP A 76 -16.76 -3.23 1.90
CA ASP A 76 -16.13 -2.01 2.42
C ASP A 76 -16.73 -1.61 3.78
N ALA A 77 -18.06 -1.65 3.91
CA ALA A 77 -18.75 -1.35 5.16
C ALA A 77 -18.40 -2.36 6.28
N ILE A 78 -18.34 -3.65 5.95
CA ILE A 78 -17.96 -4.70 6.92
C ILE A 78 -16.50 -4.52 7.36
N LEU A 79 -15.61 -4.24 6.41
CA LEU A 79 -14.19 -4.03 6.67
C LEU A 79 -13.95 -2.79 7.57
N GLU A 80 -14.66 -1.69 7.30
CA GLU A 80 -14.53 -0.46 8.11
C GLU A 80 -15.09 -0.64 9.52
N LYS A 81 -16.17 -1.43 9.66
CA LYS A 81 -16.69 -1.85 10.97
C LYS A 81 -15.64 -2.66 11.73
N GLN A 82 -14.97 -3.61 11.09
CA GLN A 82 -13.90 -4.41 11.70
C GLN A 82 -12.72 -3.54 12.12
N PHE A 83 -12.28 -2.60 11.28
CA PHE A 83 -11.23 -1.65 11.66
C PHE A 83 -11.61 -0.81 12.86
N THR A 84 -12.83 -0.29 12.89
CA THR A 84 -13.33 0.53 14.01
C THR A 84 -13.37 -0.27 15.30
N TRP A 85 -13.86 -1.51 15.22
CA TRP A 85 -13.90 -2.42 16.36
C TRP A 85 -12.48 -2.75 16.86
N MET A 86 -11.56 -3.16 15.98
CA MET A 86 -10.18 -3.47 16.38
C MET A 86 -9.44 -2.24 16.94
N LYS A 87 -9.67 -1.04 16.40
CA LYS A 87 -9.09 0.21 16.95
C LYS A 87 -9.58 0.47 18.37
N LYS A 88 -10.85 0.16 18.66
CA LYS A 88 -11.44 0.34 19.99
C LYS A 88 -10.96 -0.72 20.97
N GLU A 89 -10.97 -1.99 20.56
CA GLU A 89 -10.60 -3.13 21.41
C GLU A 89 -9.12 -3.13 21.76
N TYR A 90 -8.26 -2.84 20.79
CA TYR A 90 -6.80 -2.84 20.96
C TYR A 90 -6.24 -1.43 21.11
N ALA A 91 -6.96 -0.54 21.82
CA ALA A 91 -6.51 0.82 22.10
C ALA A 91 -5.41 0.87 23.18
N GLY A 92 -4.53 1.88 23.10
CA GLY A 92 -3.54 2.18 24.13
C GLY A 92 -2.08 2.14 23.66
N GLN A 93 -1.15 2.05 24.62
CA GLN A 93 0.30 2.06 24.39
C GLN A 93 0.98 0.71 24.68
N THR A 94 0.21 -0.37 24.78
CA THR A 94 0.75 -1.72 24.98
C THR A 94 1.33 -2.26 23.67
N SER A 95 2.23 -3.24 23.75
CA SER A 95 2.80 -3.87 22.54
C SER A 95 1.73 -4.45 21.60
N PRO A 96 0.66 -5.13 22.07
CA PRO A 96 -0.44 -5.56 21.21
C PRO A 96 -1.20 -4.41 20.55
N ALA A 97 -1.44 -3.32 21.28
CA ALA A 97 -2.11 -2.13 20.74
C ALA A 97 -1.30 -1.48 19.60
N LEU A 98 0.02 -1.41 19.76
CA LEU A 98 0.93 -0.90 18.72
C LEU A 98 0.95 -1.82 17.49
N LEU A 99 0.94 -3.15 17.69
CA LEU A 99 0.87 -4.11 16.60
C LEU A 99 -0.48 -4.02 15.86
N ALA A 100 -1.59 -3.97 16.60
CA ALA A 100 -2.93 -3.79 16.04
C ALA A 100 -3.01 -2.50 15.22
N SER A 101 -2.55 -1.38 15.76
CA SER A 101 -2.52 -0.08 15.06
C SER A 101 -1.73 -0.13 13.75
N LYS A 102 -0.52 -0.72 13.77
CA LYS A 102 0.30 -0.91 12.56
C LYS A 102 -0.39 -1.81 11.53
N LEU A 103 -1.00 -2.89 11.98
CA LEU A 103 -1.68 -3.86 11.13
C LEU A 103 -2.90 -3.23 10.45
N ILE A 104 -3.76 -2.56 11.23
CA ILE A 104 -4.92 -1.83 10.72
C ILE A 104 -4.49 -0.78 9.69
N ARG A 105 -3.47 0.03 9.99
CA ARG A 105 -2.92 1.01 9.05
C ARG A 105 -2.42 0.35 7.76
N ASN A 106 -1.75 -0.80 7.86
CA ASN A 106 -1.27 -1.52 6.69
C ASN A 106 -2.42 -1.98 5.79
N TYR A 107 -3.47 -2.56 6.36
CA TYR A 107 -4.64 -3.00 5.60
C TYR A 107 -5.40 -1.82 4.98
N GLN A 108 -5.58 -0.71 5.70
CA GLN A 108 -6.19 0.50 5.15
C GLN A 108 -5.42 1.03 3.93
N VAL A 109 -4.08 1.06 4.00
CA VAL A 109 -3.24 1.45 2.87
C VAL A 109 -3.38 0.47 1.70
N ARG A 110 -3.41 -0.85 1.96
CA ARG A 110 -3.62 -1.86 0.90
C ARG A 110 -4.96 -1.70 0.20
N VAL A 111 -6.03 -1.41 0.94
CA VAL A 111 -7.35 -1.16 0.36
C VAL A 111 -7.32 0.03 -0.57
N LEU A 112 -6.77 1.17 -0.13
CA LEU A 112 -6.63 2.37 -0.96
C LEU A 112 -5.79 2.10 -2.21
N LEU A 113 -4.68 1.35 -2.05
CA LEU A 113 -3.81 0.99 -3.16
C LEU A 113 -4.54 0.12 -4.19
N ASN A 114 -5.30 -0.89 -3.76
CA ASN A 114 -6.05 -1.75 -4.68
C ASN A 114 -7.16 -0.98 -5.41
N LYS A 115 -7.90 -0.12 -4.70
CA LYS A 115 -8.90 0.76 -5.32
C LYS A 115 -8.27 1.60 -6.44
N HIS A 116 -7.11 2.20 -6.18
CA HIS A 116 -6.37 3.00 -7.17
C HIS A 116 -5.85 2.19 -8.35
N LEU A 117 -5.20 1.05 -8.10
CA LEU A 117 -4.65 0.19 -9.14
C LEU A 117 -5.73 -0.35 -10.07
N ILE A 118 -6.89 -0.73 -9.53
CA ILE A 118 -8.01 -1.26 -10.31
C ILE A 118 -8.68 -0.15 -11.13
N SER A 119 -8.85 1.06 -10.58
CA SER A 119 -9.34 2.22 -11.35
C SER A 119 -8.45 2.49 -12.57
N LYS A 120 -7.13 2.58 -12.36
CA LYS A 120 -6.17 2.80 -13.45
C LYS A 120 -6.20 1.70 -14.49
N ARG A 121 -6.32 0.44 -14.06
CA ARG A 121 -6.42 -0.70 -14.99
C ARG A 121 -7.68 -0.61 -15.85
N ASN A 122 -8.80 -0.22 -15.25
CA ASN A 122 -10.07 -0.06 -15.97
C ASN A 122 -10.02 1.11 -16.96
N GLU A 123 -9.39 2.23 -16.59
CA GLU A 123 -9.14 3.37 -17.49
C GLU A 123 -8.28 2.95 -18.68
N GLN A 124 -7.14 2.30 -18.43
CA GLN A 124 -6.26 1.78 -19.48
C GLN A 124 -6.97 0.77 -20.40
N ALA A 125 -7.74 -0.16 -19.84
CA ALA A 125 -8.52 -1.11 -20.64
C ALA A 125 -9.57 -0.39 -21.51
N GLY A 126 -10.16 0.70 -21.00
CA GLY A 126 -11.07 1.55 -21.76
C GLY A 126 -10.37 2.26 -22.93
N GLU A 127 -9.17 2.80 -22.70
CA GLU A 127 -8.36 3.44 -23.74
C GLU A 127 -7.95 2.45 -24.83
N VAL A 128 -7.43 1.27 -24.44
CA VAL A 128 -7.05 0.21 -25.38
C VAL A 128 -8.25 -0.21 -26.23
N LYS A 129 -9.44 -0.36 -25.64
CA LYS A 129 -10.67 -0.65 -26.40
C LYS A 129 -10.99 0.44 -27.41
N ARG A 130 -10.93 1.72 -27.02
CA ARG A 130 -11.18 2.85 -27.95
C ARG A 130 -10.18 2.88 -29.09
N VAL A 131 -8.89 2.71 -28.79
CA VAL A 131 -7.83 2.67 -29.81
C VAL A 131 -8.04 1.49 -30.74
N SER A 132 -8.33 0.30 -30.22
CA SER A 132 -8.58 -0.89 -31.05
C SER A 132 -9.78 -0.71 -32.00
N ALA A 133 -10.86 -0.07 -31.53
CA ALA A 133 -12.03 0.23 -32.36
C ALA A 133 -11.69 1.26 -33.46
N LEU A 134 -10.86 2.26 -33.15
CA LEU A 134 -10.41 3.24 -34.14
C LEU A 134 -9.50 2.58 -35.20
N VAL A 135 -8.59 1.71 -34.79
CA VAL A 135 -7.72 0.95 -35.71
C VAL A 135 -8.57 0.10 -36.65
N ALA A 136 -9.53 -0.68 -36.13
CA ALA A 136 -10.43 -1.48 -36.96
C ALA A 136 -11.19 -0.64 -38.00
N LYS A 137 -11.69 0.54 -37.59
CA LYS A 137 -12.37 1.47 -38.51
C LYS A 137 -11.44 2.03 -39.58
N LEU A 138 -10.20 2.38 -39.22
CA LEU A 138 -9.20 2.87 -40.18
C LEU A 138 -8.75 1.78 -41.15
N GLU A 139 -8.65 0.53 -40.68
CA GLU A 139 -8.37 -0.63 -41.53
C GLU A 139 -9.48 -0.85 -42.55
N GLU A 140 -10.75 -0.79 -42.13
CA GLU A 140 -11.91 -0.88 -43.02
C GLU A 140 -11.88 0.23 -44.09
N GLN A 141 -11.69 1.49 -43.67
CA GLN A 141 -11.57 2.62 -44.60
C GLN A 141 -10.41 2.45 -45.58
N ASN A 142 -9.27 1.92 -45.13
CA ASN A 142 -8.12 1.68 -46.00
C ASN A 142 -8.42 0.57 -47.02
N THR A 143 -9.14 -0.49 -46.63
CA THR A 143 -9.57 -1.52 -47.58
C THR A 143 -10.53 -0.97 -48.63
N GLU A 144 -11.46 -0.10 -48.23
CA GLU A 144 -12.39 0.56 -49.15
C GLU A 144 -11.65 1.48 -50.13
N LEU A 145 -10.73 2.32 -49.64
CA LEU A 145 -9.90 3.19 -50.48
C LEU A 145 -9.01 2.40 -51.45
N LYS A 146 -8.49 1.24 -51.04
CA LYS A 146 -7.74 0.34 -51.94
C LYS A 146 -8.64 -0.20 -53.05
N SER A 147 -9.86 -0.59 -52.73
CA SER A 147 -10.86 -1.06 -53.70
C SER A 147 -11.21 0.05 -54.71
N GLN A 148 -11.51 1.25 -54.22
CA GLN A 148 -11.79 2.42 -55.08
C GLN A 148 -10.62 2.74 -56.02
N ASN A 149 -9.38 2.71 -55.51
CA ASN A 149 -8.19 2.91 -56.33
C ASN A 149 -8.02 1.84 -57.41
N GLN A 150 -8.34 0.57 -57.13
CA GLN A 150 -8.31 -0.48 -58.13
C GLN A 150 -9.36 -0.25 -59.22
N MET A 151 -10.58 0.15 -58.84
CA MET A 151 -11.65 0.47 -59.77
C MET A 151 -11.27 1.65 -60.69
N ILE A 152 -10.73 2.74 -60.13
CA ILE A 152 -10.27 3.89 -60.92
C ILE A 152 -9.18 3.48 -61.90
N LYS A 153 -8.19 2.67 -61.46
CA LYS A 153 -7.14 2.17 -62.36
C LYS A 153 -7.70 1.36 -63.52
N GLN A 154 -8.70 0.49 -63.26
CA GLN A 154 -9.36 -0.28 -64.32
C GLN A 154 -10.11 0.63 -65.30
N VAL A 155 -10.81 1.65 -64.81
CA VAL A 155 -11.49 2.65 -65.67
C VAL A 155 -10.47 3.38 -66.55
N LEU A 156 -9.35 3.84 -65.98
CA LEU A 156 -8.30 4.54 -66.73
C LEU A 156 -7.65 3.67 -67.81
N LEU A 157 -7.45 2.37 -67.53
CA LEU A 157 -6.91 1.41 -68.51
C LEU A 157 -7.90 1.07 -69.63
N GLY A 158 -9.19 1.31 -69.43
CA GLY A 158 -10.25 1.08 -70.43
C GLY A 158 -10.63 2.32 -71.25
N LEU A 159 -9.99 3.47 -71.01
CA LEU A 159 -10.17 4.65 -71.85
C LEU A 159 -9.39 4.46 -73.18
N PRO A 160 -9.99 4.77 -74.34
CA PRO A 160 -9.37 4.59 -75.65
C PRO A 160 -8.20 5.55 -75.92
#